data_AF-A0AAE0WYC1-F1
#
_entry.id   AF-A0AAE0WYC1-F1
#
_cell.length_a   1.000
_cell.length_b   1.000
_cell.length_c   1.000
_cell.angle_alpha   90.00
_cell.angle_beta   90.00
_cell.angle_gamma   90.00
#
_symmetry.space_group_name_H-M   'P 1'
#
loop_
_entity.id
_entity.type
_entity.pdbx_description
1 polymer ?
#
loop_
_entity_poly.entity_id
_entity_poly.type
_entity_poly.pdbx_seq_one_letter_code
_entity_poly.pdbx_strand_id
1 'polypeptide(L)'
;MIAFLLQTPRDGRSFCSLSLVNRERHHCGGLYIASDDYSLDALLANQTYHNRHPKVPRDFAVLPITILIHHVEATLSEVESLSKQMTSTEKRISDGDINLESNSDYKLLNRLNLEHLRLQRRSDFETELADNLTNYVDEYQRMWTSLWEGGTSYVDDMRDKIAQQMRYHDQVKRDLEFIPRRIKNQSKAISTYIIQRDNKLNIQLAESNRKIAEESRRDNLLNLEMAAATAQVAEETRQDSAAMKTIAVLTLTFLPGTAVASFFSMTMFQWPFKHQDDIASPYVYVYFVITIPLTLIVYAAWFWWFRVSQTRHKKAHEEGVTKFERELKMRVRSATGTW
;
A
#
# COMPACT_ATOMS: atom_id res chain seq x y z
N MET A 1 1.04 -60.18 29.69
CA MET A 1 1.22 -59.85 28.25
C MET A 1 1.62 -58.39 28.17
N ILE A 2 2.84 -58.10 27.73
CA ILE A 2 3.31 -56.71 27.58
C ILE A 2 3.03 -56.29 26.14
N ALA A 3 2.33 -55.18 25.96
CA ALA A 3 2.08 -54.57 24.66
C ALA A 3 2.64 -53.14 24.67
N PHE A 4 3.44 -52.80 23.68
CA PHE A 4 4.03 -51.48 23.52
C PHE A 4 3.64 -50.95 22.14
N LEU A 5 3.06 -49.77 22.08
CA LEU A 5 2.65 -49.12 20.85
C LEU A 5 3.23 -47.71 20.80
N LEU A 6 3.82 -47.37 19.67
CA LEU A 6 4.42 -46.07 19.41
C LEU A 6 4.05 -45.64 17.99
N GLN A 7 3.72 -44.35 17.86
CA GLN A 7 3.52 -43.70 16.57
C GLN A 7 4.03 -42.27 16.65
N THR A 8 4.96 -41.91 15.80
CA THR A 8 5.49 -40.54 15.75
C THR A 8 4.44 -39.57 15.20
N PRO A 9 4.49 -38.27 15.60
CA PRO A 9 3.61 -37.25 15.06
C PRO A 9 3.68 -37.14 13.54
N ARG A 10 2.56 -36.82 12.89
CA ARG A 10 2.50 -36.60 11.44
C ARG A 10 2.82 -35.14 11.13
N ASP A 11 4.10 -34.81 11.09
CA ASP A 11 4.60 -33.43 10.91
C ASP A 11 5.40 -33.22 9.61
N GLY A 12 5.46 -34.24 8.76
CA GLY A 12 6.19 -34.21 7.48
C GLY A 12 7.67 -34.55 7.61
N ARG A 13 8.14 -34.92 8.81
CA ARG A 13 9.47 -35.48 9.05
C ARG A 13 9.38 -36.99 9.22
N SER A 14 10.47 -37.59 9.71
CA SER A 14 10.61 -39.02 9.87
C SER A 14 9.44 -39.65 10.61
N PHE A 15 8.84 -40.66 9.98
CA PHE A 15 7.67 -41.36 10.51
C PHE A 15 8.05 -42.75 10.95
N CYS A 16 7.71 -43.10 12.20
CA CYS A 16 7.88 -44.43 12.75
C CYS A 16 6.58 -44.88 13.45
N SER A 17 6.11 -46.06 13.10
CA SER A 17 5.09 -46.78 13.88
C SER A 17 5.67 -48.12 14.32
N LEU A 18 5.53 -48.42 15.61
CA LEU A 18 6.04 -49.63 16.22
C LEU A 18 4.96 -50.24 17.12
N SER A 19 4.66 -51.52 16.90
CA SER A 19 3.84 -52.31 17.81
C SER A 19 4.63 -53.54 18.22
N LEU A 20 4.88 -53.70 19.52
CA LEU A 20 5.54 -54.86 20.11
C LEU A 20 4.56 -55.57 21.03
N VAL A 21 4.43 -56.88 20.84
CA VAL A 21 3.58 -57.73 21.70
C VAL A 21 4.40 -58.91 22.18
N ASN A 22 4.61 -59.00 23.50
CA ASN A 22 5.27 -60.14 24.14
C ASN A 22 4.24 -61.05 24.81
N ARG A 23 4.08 -62.27 24.27
CA ARG A 23 3.25 -63.34 24.86
C ARG A 23 4.14 -64.39 25.52
N GLU A 24 3.72 -64.81 26.71
CA GLU A 24 4.45 -65.61 27.73
C GLU A 24 5.13 -66.92 27.28
N ARG A 25 5.00 -67.36 26.02
CA ARG A 25 5.67 -68.60 25.58
C ARG A 25 6.50 -68.54 24.31
N HIS A 26 6.11 -67.93 23.17
CA HIS A 26 6.94 -68.13 21.94
C HIS A 26 6.99 -67.04 20.86
N HIS A 27 6.32 -65.89 20.93
CA HIS A 27 6.38 -64.92 19.83
C HIS A 27 6.39 -63.46 20.29
N CYS A 28 7.40 -62.72 19.83
CA CYS A 28 7.37 -61.26 19.72
C CYS A 28 6.87 -60.91 18.32
N GLY A 29 5.66 -60.37 18.21
CA GLY A 29 5.17 -59.80 16.95
C GLY A 29 5.59 -58.33 16.87
N GLY A 30 6.14 -57.91 15.73
CA GLY A 30 6.59 -56.54 15.47
C GLY A 30 6.14 -56.04 14.10
N LEU A 31 5.44 -54.92 14.03
CA LEU A 31 5.26 -54.17 12.78
C LEU A 31 5.96 -52.82 12.92
N TYR A 32 6.90 -52.56 12.00
CA TYR A 32 7.71 -51.35 11.91
C TYR A 32 7.53 -50.75 10.51
N ILE A 33 7.15 -49.49 10.42
CA ILE A 33 7.08 -48.76 9.15
C ILE A 33 7.89 -47.48 9.30
N ALA A 34 8.86 -47.29 8.41
CA ALA A 34 9.81 -46.19 8.45
C ALA A 34 9.86 -45.38 7.15
N SER A 35 10.40 -44.16 7.25
CA SER A 35 10.67 -43.22 6.16
C SER A 35 12.10 -43.33 5.64
N ASP A 36 12.44 -42.58 4.58
CA ASP A 36 13.77 -42.56 3.94
C ASP A 36 14.94 -42.31 4.92
N ASP A 37 14.72 -41.52 5.98
CA ASP A 37 15.76 -41.17 6.96
C ASP A 37 15.92 -42.16 8.14
N TYR A 38 14.97 -43.08 8.36
CA TYR A 38 14.99 -44.01 9.51
C TYR A 38 15.17 -45.45 9.01
N SER A 39 16.42 -45.90 8.86
CA SER A 39 16.67 -47.32 8.57
C SER A 39 16.88 -48.10 9.87
N LEU A 40 16.28 -49.29 9.94
CA LEU A 40 16.46 -50.21 11.06
C LEU A 40 17.95 -50.54 11.24
N ASP A 41 18.68 -50.71 10.14
CA ASP A 41 20.11 -50.98 10.14
C ASP A 41 20.90 -49.82 10.74
N ALA A 42 20.61 -48.56 10.39
CA ALA A 42 21.29 -47.41 11.00
C ALA A 42 20.99 -47.28 12.50
N LEU A 43 19.76 -47.57 12.93
CA LEU A 43 19.38 -47.52 14.35
C LEU A 43 20.09 -48.62 15.16
N LEU A 44 20.29 -49.80 14.58
CA LEU A 44 20.84 -50.96 15.30
C LEU A 44 22.34 -51.20 15.06
N ALA A 45 22.98 -50.57 14.06
CA ALA A 45 24.35 -50.86 13.63
C ALA A 45 25.41 -50.81 14.73
N ASN A 46 25.21 -50.00 15.77
CA ASN A 46 26.15 -49.83 16.89
C ASN A 46 25.54 -50.21 18.26
N GLN A 47 24.39 -50.88 18.29
CA GLN A 47 23.73 -51.23 19.54
C GLN A 47 24.10 -52.65 19.98
N THR A 48 24.82 -52.77 21.09
CA THR A 48 25.12 -54.05 21.72
C THR A 48 24.01 -54.46 22.68
N TYR A 49 23.40 -55.61 22.44
CA TYR A 49 22.41 -56.18 23.37
C TYR A 49 23.11 -56.67 24.64
N HIS A 50 22.93 -55.96 25.75
CA HIS A 50 23.67 -56.20 26.99
C HIS A 50 22.97 -57.13 28.00
N ASN A 51 21.77 -57.63 27.71
CA ASN A 51 21.14 -58.61 28.58
C ASN A 51 21.88 -59.95 28.47
N ARG A 52 22.71 -60.23 29.49
CA ARG A 52 23.54 -61.45 29.60
C ARG A 52 22.85 -62.56 30.40
N HIS A 53 21.58 -62.40 30.80
CA HIS A 53 20.89 -63.41 31.60
C HIS A 53 20.40 -64.58 30.75
N PRO A 54 20.81 -65.81 31.04
CA PRO A 54 20.49 -66.97 30.21
C PRO A 54 19.03 -67.42 30.31
N LYS A 55 18.33 -67.06 31.39
CA LYS A 55 16.95 -67.49 31.70
C LYS A 55 15.89 -66.42 31.40
N VAL A 56 16.28 -65.15 31.28
CA VAL A 56 15.35 -64.04 31.04
C VAL A 56 15.13 -63.89 29.53
N PRO A 57 13.88 -63.86 29.04
CA PRO A 57 13.60 -63.66 27.62
C PRO A 57 14.19 -62.35 27.11
N ARG A 58 14.67 -62.32 25.87
CA ARG A 58 15.17 -61.08 25.27
C ARG A 58 14.03 -60.08 25.10
N ASP A 59 14.23 -58.86 25.60
CA ASP A 59 13.36 -57.73 25.31
C ASP A 59 13.73 -57.07 23.96
N PHE A 60 12.74 -56.38 23.38
CA PHE A 60 12.92 -55.55 22.19
C PHE A 60 12.98 -54.05 22.54
N ALA A 61 13.23 -53.68 23.82
CA ALA A 61 13.19 -52.29 24.28
C ALA A 61 14.33 -51.44 23.72
N VAL A 62 15.42 -52.09 23.26
CA VAL A 62 16.53 -51.42 22.58
C VAL A 62 16.04 -50.53 21.44
N LEU A 63 15.10 -51.01 20.62
CA LEU A 63 14.61 -50.26 19.46
C LEU A 63 13.86 -48.97 19.87
N PRO A 64 12.80 -49.00 20.72
CA PRO A 64 12.16 -47.76 21.18
C PRO A 64 13.08 -46.83 21.97
N ILE A 65 14.06 -47.35 22.74
CA ILE A 65 15.06 -46.52 23.43
C ILE A 65 15.95 -45.79 22.41
N THR A 66 16.43 -46.47 21.37
CA THR A 66 17.22 -45.82 20.31
C THR A 66 16.39 -44.81 19.52
N ILE A 67 15.11 -45.09 19.28
CA ILE A 67 14.17 -44.13 18.67
C ILE A 67 14.06 -42.88 19.55
N LEU A 68 13.90 -43.02 20.87
CA LEU A 68 13.85 -41.89 21.80
C LEU A 68 15.14 -41.04 21.72
N ILE A 69 16.31 -41.68 21.77
CA ILE A 69 17.61 -40.97 21.68
C ILE A 69 17.69 -40.13 20.40
N HIS A 70 17.43 -40.75 19.24
CA HIS A 70 17.52 -40.04 17.96
C HIS A 70 16.47 -38.93 17.85
N HIS A 71 15.26 -39.15 18.35
CA HIS A 71 14.21 -38.12 18.36
C HIS A 71 14.62 -36.91 19.19
N VAL A 72 15.06 -37.13 20.44
CA VAL A 72 15.47 -36.05 21.35
C VAL A 72 16.64 -35.26 20.76
N GLU A 73 17.64 -35.93 20.18
CA GLU A 73 18.79 -35.27 19.53
C GLU A 73 18.37 -34.44 18.30
N ALA A 74 17.51 -35.00 17.44
CA ALA A 74 17.00 -34.29 16.27
C ALA A 74 16.15 -33.07 16.67
N THR A 75 15.23 -33.25 17.61
CA THR A 75 14.38 -32.16 18.12
C THR A 75 15.21 -31.08 18.79
N LEU A 76 16.23 -31.42 19.57
CA LEU A 76 17.17 -30.46 20.16
C LEU A 76 17.85 -29.60 19.09
N SER A 77 18.40 -30.22 18.05
CA SER A 77 19.05 -29.50 16.94
C SER A 77 18.09 -28.55 16.22
N GLU A 78 16.85 -28.99 16.00
CA GLU A 78 15.82 -28.18 15.33
C GLU A 78 15.35 -27.00 16.19
N VAL A 79 15.22 -27.19 17.51
CA VAL A 79 14.87 -26.14 18.46
C VAL A 79 15.98 -25.09 18.54
N GLU A 80 17.26 -25.49 18.53
CA GLU A 80 18.38 -24.56 18.47
C GLU A 80 18.35 -23.73 17.17
N SER A 81 18.07 -24.37 16.04
CA SER A 81 17.93 -23.68 14.74
C SER A 81 16.77 -22.69 14.75
N LEU A 82 15.60 -23.10 15.28
CA LEU A 82 14.44 -22.23 15.44
C LEU A 82 14.76 -21.04 16.35
N SER A 83 15.44 -21.28 17.47
CA SER A 83 15.84 -20.22 18.41
C SER A 83 16.82 -19.23 17.79
N LYS A 84 17.78 -19.68 16.97
CA LYS A 84 18.68 -18.82 16.20
C LYS A 84 17.92 -17.95 15.20
N GLN A 85 16.99 -18.53 14.44
CA GLN A 85 16.15 -17.79 13.49
C GLN A 85 15.26 -16.77 14.21
N MET A 86 14.68 -17.14 15.36
CA MET A 86 13.89 -16.25 16.19
C MET A 86 14.72 -15.05 16.65
N THR A 87 15.94 -15.30 17.16
CA THR A 87 16.85 -14.23 17.61
C THR A 87 17.27 -13.30 16.47
N SER A 88 17.54 -13.84 15.27
CA SER A 88 17.84 -12.99 14.12
C SER A 88 16.66 -12.12 13.70
N THR A 89 15.44 -12.66 13.80
CA THR A 89 14.21 -11.94 13.44
C THR A 89 13.92 -10.84 14.47
N GLU A 90 14.11 -11.13 15.76
CA GLU A 90 14.00 -10.13 16.84
C GLU A 90 14.96 -8.97 16.65
N LYS A 91 16.22 -9.25 16.32
CA LYS A 91 17.22 -8.21 16.07
C LYS A 91 16.81 -7.31 14.91
N ARG A 92 16.42 -7.90 13.77
CA ARG A 92 15.94 -7.14 12.60
C ARG A 92 14.77 -6.23 12.92
N ILE A 93 13.75 -6.76 13.62
CA ILE A 93 12.57 -5.99 14.04
C ILE A 93 12.97 -4.86 15.00
N SER A 94 13.88 -5.13 15.94
CA SER A 94 14.40 -4.13 16.88
C SER A 94 15.17 -3.01 16.19
N ASP A 95 15.92 -3.34 15.13
CA ASP A 95 16.67 -2.37 14.32
C ASP A 95 15.75 -1.57 13.36
N GLY A 96 14.46 -1.89 13.31
CA GLY A 96 13.48 -1.24 12.44
C GLY A 96 13.52 -1.70 10.99
N ASP A 97 14.27 -2.77 10.68
CA ASP A 97 14.29 -3.45 9.39
C ASP A 97 13.07 -4.37 9.25
N ILE A 98 11.90 -3.75 9.05
CA ILE A 98 10.61 -4.44 8.92
C ILE A 98 10.14 -4.38 7.48
N ASN A 99 10.08 -5.54 6.83
CA ASN A 99 9.56 -5.70 5.50
C ASN A 99 8.03 -5.94 5.54
N LEU A 100 7.31 -4.83 5.38
CA LEU A 100 5.85 -4.80 5.29
C LEU A 100 5.33 -5.14 3.88
N GLU A 101 6.19 -5.20 2.86
CA GLU A 101 5.75 -5.50 1.51
C GLU A 101 5.24 -6.95 1.45
N SER A 102 4.03 -7.13 0.92
CA SER A 102 3.34 -8.43 0.81
C SER A 102 3.12 -9.20 2.13
N ASN A 103 3.17 -8.53 3.27
CA ASN A 103 3.12 -9.14 4.61
C ASN A 103 4.25 -10.17 4.86
N SER A 104 5.45 -9.91 4.34
CA SER A 104 6.59 -10.85 4.43
C SER A 104 6.94 -11.24 5.86
N ASP A 105 7.11 -10.27 6.76
CA ASP A 105 7.51 -10.58 8.14
C ASP A 105 6.40 -11.28 8.95
N TYR A 106 5.12 -10.99 8.67
CA TYR A 106 4.01 -11.76 9.23
C TYR A 106 3.99 -13.22 8.74
N LYS A 107 4.28 -13.45 7.45
CA LYS A 107 4.42 -14.81 6.90
C LYS A 107 5.58 -15.56 7.54
N LEU A 108 6.70 -14.86 7.79
CA LEU A 108 7.85 -15.43 8.51
C LEU A 108 7.48 -15.80 9.95
N LEU A 109 6.86 -14.89 10.72
CA LEU A 109 6.41 -15.19 12.08
C LEU A 109 5.42 -16.37 12.12
N ASN A 110 4.49 -16.43 11.17
CA ASN A 110 3.57 -17.56 11.06
C ASN A 110 4.31 -18.87 10.75
N ARG A 111 5.32 -18.84 9.89
CA ARG A 111 6.17 -20.02 9.62
C ARG A 111 6.89 -20.48 10.89
N LEU A 112 7.50 -19.56 11.63
CA LEU A 112 8.18 -19.87 12.90
C LEU A 112 7.20 -20.44 13.94
N ASN A 113 5.97 -19.93 13.99
CA ASN A 113 4.91 -20.46 14.84
C ASN A 113 4.50 -21.89 14.44
N LEU A 114 4.36 -22.17 13.14
CA LEU A 114 4.04 -23.51 12.66
C LEU A 114 5.16 -24.51 12.97
N GLU A 115 6.42 -24.11 12.81
CA GLU A 115 7.58 -24.95 13.21
C GLU A 115 7.61 -25.18 14.73
N HIS A 116 7.36 -24.14 15.54
CA HIS A 116 7.21 -24.28 16.99
C HIS A 116 6.14 -25.31 17.36
N LEU A 117 4.95 -25.24 16.76
CA LEU A 117 3.86 -26.18 17.03
C LEU A 117 4.21 -27.62 16.60
N ARG A 118 5.02 -27.79 15.55
CA ARG A 118 5.52 -29.12 15.14
C ARG A 118 6.48 -29.68 16.18
N LEU A 119 7.47 -28.88 16.58
CA LEU A 119 8.45 -29.26 17.59
C LEU A 119 7.81 -29.52 18.95
N GLN A 120 6.77 -28.76 19.32
CA GLN A 120 6.00 -29.00 20.53
C GLN A 120 5.32 -30.38 20.49
N ARG A 121 4.68 -30.76 19.39
CA ARG A 121 4.10 -32.11 19.25
C ARG A 121 5.16 -33.22 19.32
N ARG A 122 6.35 -33.01 18.75
CA ARG A 122 7.47 -33.96 18.88
C ARG A 122 7.94 -34.06 20.32
N SER A 123 8.03 -32.92 21.01
CA SER A 123 8.39 -32.86 22.42
C SER A 123 7.38 -33.62 23.30
N ASP A 124 6.08 -33.39 23.08
CA ASP A 124 5.03 -34.09 23.84
C ASP A 124 5.09 -35.61 23.61
N PHE A 125 5.34 -36.03 22.36
CA PHE A 125 5.56 -37.43 22.01
C PHE A 125 6.79 -38.04 22.69
N GLU A 126 7.91 -37.31 22.77
CA GLU A 126 9.13 -37.78 23.46
C GLU A 126 8.88 -38.00 24.95
N THR A 127 8.10 -37.13 25.59
CA THR A 127 7.68 -37.30 26.99
C THR A 127 6.83 -38.57 27.14
N GLU A 128 5.81 -38.74 26.30
CA GLU A 128 4.93 -39.92 26.33
C GLU A 128 5.71 -41.22 26.07
N LEU A 129 6.65 -41.20 25.13
CA LEU A 129 7.52 -42.33 24.82
C LEU A 129 8.40 -42.70 26.01
N ALA A 130 9.03 -41.73 26.66
CA ALA A 130 9.88 -41.97 27.82
C ALA A 130 9.08 -42.53 29.01
N ASP A 131 7.86 -42.03 29.25
CA ASP A 131 6.97 -42.56 30.29
C ASP A 131 6.56 -44.01 29.99
N ASN A 132 6.17 -44.29 28.74
CA ASN A 132 5.82 -45.64 28.30
C ASN A 132 7.00 -46.61 28.39
N LEU A 133 8.22 -46.15 28.07
CA LEU A 133 9.44 -46.94 28.21
C LEU A 133 9.76 -47.23 29.67
N THR A 134 9.59 -46.24 30.55
CA THR A 134 9.80 -46.42 32.00
C THR A 134 8.83 -47.47 32.55
N ASN A 135 7.54 -47.37 32.19
CA ASN A 135 6.53 -48.37 32.56
C ASN A 135 6.85 -49.75 32.01
N TYR A 136 7.27 -49.84 30.74
CA TYR A 136 7.67 -51.10 30.12
C TYR A 136 8.85 -51.75 30.87
N VAL A 137 9.87 -50.96 31.19
CA VAL A 137 11.07 -51.44 31.90
C VAL A 137 10.72 -51.92 33.31
N ASP A 138 9.83 -51.22 34.00
CA ASP A 138 9.32 -51.61 35.32
C ASP A 138 8.49 -52.90 35.27
N GLU A 139 7.58 -53.03 34.31
CA GLU A 139 6.79 -54.25 34.10
C GLU A 139 7.67 -55.44 33.73
N TYR A 140 8.65 -55.22 32.85
CA TYR A 140 9.61 -56.23 32.44
C TYR A 140 10.45 -56.71 33.63
N GLN A 141 10.95 -55.79 34.47
CA GLN A 141 11.65 -56.16 35.70
C GLN A 141 10.73 -56.98 36.62
N ARG A 142 9.49 -56.53 36.86
CA ARG A 142 8.52 -57.21 37.73
C ARG A 142 8.23 -58.62 37.26
N MET A 143 7.89 -58.80 35.97
CA MET A 143 7.52 -60.10 35.41
C MET A 143 8.63 -61.14 35.54
N TRP A 144 9.89 -60.72 35.40
CA TRP A 144 11.03 -61.65 35.40
C TRP A 144 11.83 -61.63 36.69
N THR A 145 11.36 -60.94 37.75
CA THR A 145 12.04 -60.79 39.06
C THR A 145 12.62 -62.09 39.59
N SER A 146 11.89 -63.20 39.46
CA SER A 146 12.29 -64.53 39.95
C SER A 146 13.42 -65.19 39.16
N LEU A 147 13.72 -64.72 37.94
CA LEU A 147 14.74 -65.29 37.05
C LEU A 147 16.07 -64.50 37.07
N TRP A 148 16.15 -63.38 37.81
CA TRP A 148 17.36 -62.55 37.91
C TRP A 148 18.36 -63.12 38.92
N GLU A 149 19.15 -64.11 38.53
CA GLU A 149 20.29 -64.63 39.31
C GLU A 149 21.55 -63.80 38.97
N GLY A 150 21.72 -62.60 39.55
CA GLY A 150 22.94 -61.80 39.32
C GLY A 150 22.81 -60.27 39.22
N GLY A 151 21.68 -59.69 39.63
CA GLY A 151 21.48 -58.24 39.71
C GLY A 151 20.80 -57.60 38.49
N THR A 152 20.33 -56.36 38.66
CA THR A 152 19.46 -55.60 37.73
C THR A 152 20.20 -54.67 36.79
N SER A 153 21.53 -54.81 36.67
CA SER A 153 22.40 -53.84 35.97
C SER A 153 21.96 -53.49 34.53
N TYR A 154 21.34 -54.41 33.79
CA TYR A 154 20.79 -54.13 32.45
C TYR A 154 19.55 -53.22 32.49
N VAL A 155 18.65 -53.47 33.44
CA VAL A 155 17.45 -52.65 33.66
C VAL A 155 17.84 -51.25 34.13
N ASP A 156 18.86 -51.18 35.01
CA ASP A 156 19.38 -49.91 35.51
C ASP A 156 20.06 -49.10 34.39
N ASP A 157 20.82 -49.73 33.48
CA ASP A 157 21.38 -49.06 32.29
C ASP A 157 20.28 -48.51 31.36
N MET A 158 19.18 -49.25 31.15
CA MET A 158 18.05 -48.74 30.36
C MET A 158 17.38 -47.53 31.03
N ARG A 159 17.18 -47.58 32.35
CA ARG A 159 16.63 -46.45 33.12
C ARG A 159 17.54 -45.23 33.04
N ASP A 160 18.85 -45.43 33.18
CA ASP A 160 19.84 -44.36 33.10
C ASP A 160 19.85 -43.71 31.72
N LYS A 161 19.75 -44.50 30.64
CA LYS A 161 19.62 -43.99 29.27
C LYS A 161 18.36 -43.15 29.07
N ILE A 162 17.20 -43.65 29.53
CA ILE A 162 15.93 -42.90 29.44
C ILE A 162 16.03 -41.60 30.24
N ALA A 163 16.53 -41.67 31.48
CA ALA A 163 16.70 -40.51 32.35
C ALA A 163 17.68 -39.48 31.75
N GLN A 164 18.77 -39.93 31.12
CA GLN A 164 19.71 -39.05 30.43
C GLN A 164 19.05 -38.32 29.27
N GLN A 165 18.27 -39.03 28.43
CA GLN A 165 17.55 -38.39 27.33
C GLN A 165 16.50 -37.38 27.81
N MET A 166 15.81 -37.69 28.91
CA MET A 166 14.85 -36.76 29.53
C MET A 166 15.51 -35.49 30.04
N ARG A 167 16.76 -35.53 30.51
CA ARG A 167 17.50 -34.31 30.89
C ARG A 167 17.78 -33.39 29.69
N TYR A 168 18.09 -33.96 28.51
CA TYR A 168 18.25 -33.16 27.29
C TYR A 168 16.90 -32.61 26.81
N HIS A 169 15.87 -33.45 26.84
CA HIS A 169 14.51 -33.06 26.49
C HIS A 169 13.95 -31.95 27.38
N ASP A 170 14.27 -31.93 28.68
CA ASP A 170 13.86 -30.86 29.59
C ASP A 170 14.38 -29.49 29.13
N GLN A 171 15.55 -29.45 28.47
CA GLN A 171 16.05 -28.22 27.86
C GLN A 171 15.21 -27.81 26.65
N VAL A 172 14.91 -28.77 25.76
CA VAL A 172 14.00 -28.56 24.61
C VAL A 172 12.67 -27.98 25.06
N LYS A 173 12.06 -28.56 26.09
CA LYS A 173 10.78 -28.13 26.62
C LYS A 173 10.83 -26.69 27.13
N ARG A 174 11.83 -26.35 27.94
CA ARG A 174 12.03 -24.97 28.42
C ARG A 174 12.19 -23.99 27.26
N ASP A 175 13.00 -24.32 26.25
CA ASP A 175 13.21 -23.43 25.12
C ASP A 175 11.92 -23.22 24.31
N LEU A 176 11.15 -24.28 24.08
CA LEU A 176 9.86 -24.23 23.39
C LEU A 176 8.80 -23.42 24.15
N GLU A 177 8.82 -23.39 25.49
CA GLU A 177 7.88 -22.61 26.30
C GLU A 177 8.02 -21.10 26.08
N PHE A 178 9.23 -20.61 25.77
CA PHE A 178 9.47 -19.18 25.56
C PHE A 178 9.12 -18.68 24.16
N ILE A 179 9.13 -19.57 23.16
CA ILE A 179 8.93 -19.19 21.75
C ILE A 179 7.58 -18.47 21.49
N PRO A 180 6.42 -18.91 22.01
CA PRO A 180 5.15 -18.21 21.79
C PRO A 180 5.17 -16.77 22.30
N ARG A 181 5.80 -16.54 23.46
CA ARG A 181 5.93 -15.20 24.04
C ARG A 181 6.81 -14.30 23.17
N ARG A 182 7.90 -14.85 22.63
CA ARG A 182 8.80 -14.16 21.69
C ARG A 182 8.08 -13.75 20.40
N ILE A 183 7.33 -14.67 19.80
CA ILE A 183 6.50 -14.41 18.60
C ILE A 183 5.47 -13.31 18.87
N LYS A 184 4.77 -13.38 20.01
CA LYS A 184 3.78 -12.37 20.40
C LYS A 184 4.41 -10.98 20.57
N ASN A 185 5.58 -10.91 21.20
CA ASN A 185 6.31 -9.65 21.38
C ASN A 185 6.73 -9.06 20.03
N GLN A 186 7.23 -9.89 19.11
CA GLN A 186 7.59 -9.45 17.75
C GLN A 186 6.38 -8.97 16.96
N SER A 187 5.27 -9.70 16.99
CA SER A 187 4.03 -9.24 16.35
C SER A 187 3.57 -7.90 16.88
N LYS A 188 3.70 -7.67 18.20
CA LYS A 188 3.37 -6.38 18.82
C LYS A 188 4.32 -5.27 18.36
N ALA A 189 5.61 -5.55 18.29
CA ALA A 189 6.61 -4.60 17.80
C ALA A 189 6.35 -4.19 16.34
N ILE A 190 6.03 -5.15 15.46
CA ILE A 190 5.63 -4.87 14.07
C ILE A 190 4.40 -3.95 14.03
N SER A 191 3.35 -4.26 14.82
CA SER A 191 2.16 -3.41 14.87
C SER A 191 2.46 -2.00 15.39
N THR A 192 3.31 -1.85 16.41
CA THR A 192 3.73 -0.53 16.90
C THR A 192 4.50 0.23 15.82
N TYR A 193 5.38 -0.43 15.07
CA TYR A 193 6.12 0.20 13.98
C TYR A 193 5.19 0.68 12.85
N ILE A 194 4.18 -0.13 12.47
CA ILE A 194 3.17 0.27 11.48
C ILE A 194 2.44 1.53 11.94
N ILE A 195 1.96 1.55 13.20
CA ILE A 195 1.26 2.71 13.76
C ILE A 195 2.16 3.96 13.75
N GLN A 196 3.45 3.82 14.11
CA GLN A 196 4.39 4.94 14.07
C GLN A 196 4.62 5.45 12.64
N ARG A 197 4.74 4.54 11.67
CA ARG A 197 4.89 4.88 10.24
C ARG A 197 3.66 5.60 9.70
N ASP A 198 2.46 5.10 10.02
CA ASP A 198 1.20 5.70 9.59
C ASP A 198 1.00 7.09 10.22
N ASN A 199 1.32 7.25 11.50
CA ASN A 199 1.29 8.56 12.16
C ASN A 199 2.25 9.55 11.48
N LYS A 200 3.46 9.13 11.11
CA LYS A 200 4.41 9.97 10.38
C LYS A 200 3.89 10.36 9.01
N LEU A 201 3.32 9.41 8.25
CA LEU A 201 2.70 9.69 6.94
C LEU A 201 1.51 10.64 7.05
N ASN A 202 0.66 10.47 8.07
CA ASN A 202 -0.47 11.35 8.32
C ASN A 202 -0.04 12.78 8.64
N ILE A 203 1.02 12.96 9.43
CA ILE A 203 1.60 14.29 9.70
C ILE A 203 2.14 14.90 8.40
N GLN A 204 2.89 14.15 7.61
CA GLN A 204 3.43 14.61 6.32
C GLN A 204 2.31 14.99 5.34
N LEU A 205 1.24 14.20 5.29
CA LEU A 205 0.07 14.50 4.47
C LEU A 205 -0.64 15.76 4.95
N ALA A 206 -0.79 15.96 6.26
CA ALA A 206 -1.36 17.18 6.82
C ALA A 206 -0.52 18.42 6.49
N GLU A 207 0.81 18.31 6.55
CA GLU A 207 1.73 19.38 6.14
C GLU A 207 1.62 19.69 4.63
N SER A 208 1.56 18.66 3.79
CA SER A 208 1.37 18.82 2.34
C SER A 208 0.03 19.49 2.03
N ASN A 209 -1.06 19.03 2.65
CA ASN A 209 -2.38 19.61 2.47
C ASN A 209 -2.43 21.08 2.94
N ARG A 210 -1.73 21.40 4.03
CA ARG A 210 -1.60 22.79 4.49
C ARG A 210 -0.90 23.66 3.45
N LYS A 211 0.21 23.19 2.86
CA LYS A 211 0.91 23.92 1.78
C LYS A 211 0.02 24.14 0.56
N ILE A 212 -0.69 23.12 0.12
CA ILE A 212 -1.64 23.20 -1.00
C ILE A 212 -2.75 24.23 -0.68
N ALA A 213 -3.28 24.25 0.54
CA ALA A 213 -4.29 25.22 0.96
C ALA A 213 -3.74 26.65 1.00
N GLU A 214 -2.49 26.85 1.44
CA GLU A 214 -1.81 28.16 1.41
C GLU A 214 -1.58 28.65 -0.03
N GLU A 215 -1.14 27.78 -0.93
CA GLU A 215 -0.97 28.10 -2.37
C GLU A 215 -2.31 28.43 -3.03
N SER A 216 -3.34 27.60 -2.82
CA SER A 216 -4.69 27.86 -3.33
C SER A 216 -5.24 29.21 -2.84
N ARG A 217 -4.97 29.59 -1.59
CA ARG A 217 -5.34 30.90 -1.06
C ARG A 217 -4.60 32.03 -1.78
N ARG A 218 -3.31 31.88 -2.09
CA ARG A 218 -2.53 32.87 -2.86
C ARG A 218 -3.06 33.00 -4.28
N ASP A 219 -3.32 31.88 -4.96
CA ASP A 219 -3.86 31.88 -6.32
C ASP A 219 -5.22 32.59 -6.37
N ASN A 220 -6.07 32.38 -5.37
CA ASN A 220 -7.34 33.10 -5.26
C ASN A 220 -7.14 34.61 -5.11
N LEU A 221 -6.16 35.06 -4.33
CA LEU A 221 -5.84 36.48 -4.20
C LEU A 221 -5.29 37.06 -5.51
N LEU A 222 -4.37 36.36 -6.17
CA LEU A 222 -3.84 36.77 -7.48
C LEU A 222 -4.94 36.85 -8.54
N ASN A 223 -5.86 35.88 -8.57
CA ASN A 223 -7.00 35.90 -9.47
C ASN A 223 -7.93 37.09 -9.23
N LEU A 224 -8.14 37.48 -7.96
CA LEU A 224 -8.91 38.69 -7.62
C LEU A 224 -8.19 39.96 -8.08
N GLU A 225 -6.88 40.06 -7.88
CA GLU A 225 -6.06 41.18 -8.37
C GLU A 225 -6.06 41.26 -9.90
N MET A 226 -5.90 40.13 -10.59
CA MET A 226 -5.99 40.05 -12.05
C MET A 226 -7.37 40.46 -12.57
N ALA A 227 -8.44 40.05 -11.88
CA ALA A 227 -9.80 40.47 -12.23
C ALA A 227 -9.99 41.98 -12.07
N ALA A 228 -9.47 42.57 -10.99
CA ALA A 228 -9.49 44.02 -10.77
C ALA A 228 -8.68 44.77 -11.84
N ALA A 229 -7.47 44.32 -12.16
CA ALA A 229 -6.65 44.91 -13.23
C ALA A 229 -7.34 44.81 -14.60
N THR A 230 -7.95 43.67 -14.91
CA THR A 230 -8.69 43.47 -16.16
C THR A 230 -9.92 44.40 -16.23
N ALA A 231 -10.62 44.59 -15.11
CA ALA A 231 -11.74 45.53 -15.04
C ALA A 231 -11.29 46.99 -15.25
N GLN A 232 -10.14 47.38 -14.69
CA GLN A 232 -9.56 48.70 -14.91
C GLN A 232 -9.19 48.91 -16.38
N VAL A 233 -8.48 47.94 -16.98
CA VAL A 233 -8.14 47.99 -18.41
C VAL A 233 -9.38 48.09 -19.29
N ALA A 234 -10.45 47.36 -18.97
CA ALA A 234 -11.71 47.44 -19.69
C ALA A 234 -12.37 48.83 -19.58
N GLU A 235 -12.30 49.47 -18.41
CA GLU A 235 -12.81 50.83 -18.22
C GLU A 235 -11.97 51.87 -18.96
N GLU A 236 -10.65 51.79 -18.89
CA GLU A 236 -9.74 52.67 -19.65
C GLU A 236 -9.96 52.50 -21.16
N THR A 237 -10.12 51.28 -21.65
CA THR A 237 -10.46 50.98 -23.05
C THR A 237 -11.82 51.56 -23.44
N ARG A 238 -12.80 51.54 -22.52
CA ARG A 238 -14.12 52.14 -22.74
C ARG A 238 -14.03 53.66 -22.85
N GLN A 239 -13.21 54.31 -22.03
CA GLN A 239 -12.96 55.75 -22.09
C GLN A 239 -12.23 56.15 -23.37
N ASP A 240 -11.18 55.41 -23.76
CA ASP A 240 -10.46 55.64 -25.02
C ASP A 240 -11.40 55.47 -26.23
N SER A 241 -12.26 54.44 -26.21
CA SER A 241 -13.31 54.24 -27.22
C SER A 241 -14.31 55.40 -27.27
N ALA A 242 -14.61 56.04 -26.15
CA ALA A 242 -15.47 57.22 -26.11
C ALA A 242 -14.77 58.46 -26.67
N ALA A 243 -13.49 58.67 -26.35
CA ALA A 243 -12.68 59.75 -26.92
C ALA A 243 -12.54 59.59 -28.45
N MET A 244 -12.28 58.36 -28.92
CA MET A 244 -12.21 58.05 -30.35
C MET A 244 -13.53 58.37 -31.08
N LYS A 245 -14.68 58.06 -30.46
CA LYS A 245 -16.00 58.44 -31.00
C LYS A 245 -16.16 59.96 -31.08
N THR A 246 -15.72 60.70 -30.07
CA THR A 246 -15.78 62.17 -30.07
C THR A 246 -14.91 62.77 -31.18
N ILE A 247 -13.68 62.29 -31.36
CA ILE A 247 -12.80 62.72 -32.45
C ILE A 247 -13.44 62.42 -33.81
N ALA A 248 -14.01 61.23 -33.98
CA ALA A 248 -14.71 60.87 -35.21
C ALA A 248 -15.91 61.79 -35.50
N VAL A 249 -16.66 62.21 -34.49
CA VAL A 249 -17.77 63.16 -34.66
C VAL A 249 -17.25 64.55 -35.06
N LEU A 250 -16.17 65.02 -34.43
CA LEU A 250 -15.52 66.29 -34.79
C LEU A 250 -15.01 66.28 -36.23
N THR A 251 -14.29 65.24 -36.64
CA THR A 251 -13.80 65.11 -38.02
C THR A 251 -14.95 65.05 -39.02
N LEU A 252 -16.03 64.30 -38.71
CA LEU A 252 -17.22 64.22 -39.55
C LEU A 252 -17.93 65.58 -39.71
N THR A 253 -17.83 66.45 -38.71
CA THR A 253 -18.42 67.81 -38.74
C THR A 253 -17.60 68.77 -39.60
N PHE A 254 -16.27 68.74 -39.47
CA PHE A 254 -15.39 69.70 -40.14
C PHE A 254 -15.03 69.31 -41.58
N LEU A 255 -14.94 68.00 -41.89
CA LEU A 255 -14.50 67.51 -43.20
C LEU A 255 -15.35 68.02 -44.39
N PRO A 256 -16.70 68.10 -44.31
CA PRO A 256 -17.51 68.60 -45.42
C PRO A 256 -17.31 70.11 -45.62
N GLY A 257 -17.17 70.87 -44.54
CA GLY A 257 -16.94 72.31 -44.59
C GLY A 257 -15.58 72.65 -45.19
N THR A 258 -14.53 71.94 -44.78
CA THR A 258 -13.18 72.13 -45.35
C THR A 258 -13.12 71.71 -46.81
N ALA A 259 -13.74 70.59 -47.19
CA ALA A 259 -13.79 70.16 -48.59
C ALA A 259 -14.47 71.21 -49.48
N VAL A 260 -15.63 71.72 -49.06
CA VAL A 260 -16.36 72.77 -49.78
C VAL A 260 -15.55 74.07 -49.85
N ALA A 261 -14.92 74.49 -48.75
CA ALA A 261 -14.03 75.65 -48.72
C ALA A 261 -12.83 75.49 -49.68
N SER A 262 -12.20 74.31 -49.72
CA SER A 262 -11.11 74.02 -50.65
C SER A 262 -11.58 74.06 -52.12
N PHE A 263 -12.76 73.51 -52.43
CA PHE A 263 -13.35 73.60 -53.78
C PHE A 263 -13.60 75.05 -54.21
N PHE A 264 -14.11 75.90 -53.31
CA PHE A 264 -14.34 77.33 -53.59
C PHE A 264 -13.06 78.17 -53.59
N SER A 265 -11.98 77.70 -52.96
CA SER A 265 -10.66 78.35 -52.98
C SER A 265 -9.88 78.08 -54.27
N MET A 266 -10.33 77.14 -55.11
CA MET A 266 -9.75 76.96 -56.44
C MET A 266 -10.04 78.22 -57.27
N THR A 267 -9.03 78.72 -57.98
CA THR A 267 -9.04 80.00 -58.73
C THR A 267 -10.09 80.11 -59.84
N MET A 268 -10.93 79.10 -60.01
CA MET A 268 -12.03 79.04 -60.96
C MET A 268 -13.26 79.86 -60.52
N PHE A 269 -13.39 80.24 -59.24
CA PHE A 269 -14.52 81.02 -58.71
C PHE A 269 -14.07 82.44 -58.30
N GLN A 270 -14.09 83.39 -59.24
CA GLN A 270 -13.89 84.82 -58.94
C GLN A 270 -15.21 85.46 -58.50
N TRP A 271 -15.30 85.81 -57.21
CA TRP A 271 -16.46 86.49 -56.65
C TRP A 271 -16.32 88.00 -56.81
N PRO A 272 -17.16 88.68 -57.62
CA PRO A 272 -17.06 90.13 -57.80
C PRO A 272 -17.52 90.86 -56.54
N PHE A 273 -16.69 91.78 -56.03
CA PHE A 273 -17.09 92.74 -55.00
C PHE A 273 -17.92 93.83 -55.66
N LYS A 274 -19.07 94.15 -55.08
CA LYS A 274 -19.97 95.15 -55.68
C LYS A 274 -19.45 96.56 -55.43
N HIS A 275 -18.82 96.84 -54.28
CA HIS A 275 -18.13 98.09 -53.92
C HIS A 275 -16.79 97.83 -53.19
N GLN A 276 -15.88 98.82 -53.21
CA GLN A 276 -14.48 98.71 -52.78
C GLN A 276 -14.28 98.63 -51.24
N ASP A 277 -15.32 98.91 -50.46
CA ASP A 277 -15.33 98.85 -48.98
C ASP A 277 -16.06 97.62 -48.40
N ASP A 278 -16.54 96.69 -49.25
CA ASP A 278 -17.27 95.51 -48.78
C ASP A 278 -16.32 94.41 -48.30
N ILE A 279 -16.43 94.11 -47.01
CA ILE A 279 -15.63 93.09 -46.30
C ILE A 279 -16.04 91.66 -46.72
N ALA A 280 -17.14 91.48 -47.46
CA ALA A 280 -17.63 90.18 -47.94
C ALA A 280 -18.44 90.26 -49.26
N SER A 281 -18.27 89.28 -50.15
CA SER A 281 -19.03 89.18 -51.41
C SER A 281 -20.51 88.77 -51.18
N PRO A 282 -21.49 89.25 -51.97
CA PRO A 282 -22.92 88.92 -51.82
C PRO A 282 -23.28 87.42 -51.92
N TYR A 283 -22.39 86.59 -52.47
CA TYR A 283 -22.64 85.18 -52.72
C TYR A 283 -22.15 84.23 -51.62
N VAL A 284 -21.67 84.75 -50.49
CA VAL A 284 -21.27 83.95 -49.32
C VAL A 284 -22.40 83.01 -48.86
N TYR A 285 -23.66 83.32 -49.15
CA TYR A 285 -24.80 82.43 -48.90
C TYR A 285 -24.72 81.07 -49.65
N VAL A 286 -24.11 81.01 -50.84
CA VAL A 286 -23.97 79.77 -51.65
C VAL A 286 -23.13 78.72 -50.92
N TYR A 287 -22.11 79.16 -50.18
CA TYR A 287 -21.31 78.28 -49.31
C TYR A 287 -22.19 77.59 -48.26
N PHE A 288 -23.09 78.33 -47.59
CA PHE A 288 -23.99 77.76 -46.58
C PHE A 288 -25.03 76.81 -47.21
N VAL A 289 -25.56 77.15 -48.39
CA VAL A 289 -26.55 76.32 -49.10
C VAL A 289 -26.01 74.95 -49.51
N ILE A 290 -24.72 74.84 -49.83
CA ILE A 290 -24.10 73.57 -50.23
C ILE A 290 -23.54 72.81 -49.03
N THR A 291 -22.94 73.52 -48.07
CA THR A 291 -22.29 72.88 -46.92
C THR A 291 -23.30 72.21 -45.98
N ILE A 292 -24.44 72.84 -45.69
CA ILE A 292 -25.46 72.32 -44.78
C ILE A 292 -26.09 70.98 -45.25
N PRO A 293 -26.54 70.82 -46.51
CA PRO A 293 -27.07 69.53 -46.97
C PRO A 293 -25.98 68.46 -47.05
N LEU A 294 -24.74 68.84 -47.41
CA LEU A 294 -23.62 67.89 -47.45
C LEU A 294 -23.30 67.34 -46.06
N THR A 295 -23.25 68.20 -45.03
CA THR A 295 -23.05 67.74 -43.63
C THR A 295 -24.20 66.84 -43.18
N LEU A 296 -25.45 67.17 -43.51
CA LEU A 296 -26.62 66.32 -43.21
C LEU A 296 -26.53 64.94 -43.85
N ILE A 297 -26.09 64.84 -45.12
CA ILE A 297 -25.92 63.56 -45.82
C ILE A 297 -24.85 62.69 -45.13
N VAL A 298 -23.72 63.28 -44.77
CA VAL A 298 -22.62 62.55 -44.10
C VAL A 298 -23.06 62.07 -42.72
N TYR A 299 -23.78 62.89 -41.94
CA TYR A 299 -24.37 62.48 -40.66
C TYR A 299 -25.43 61.39 -40.82
N ALA A 300 -26.29 61.48 -41.83
CA ALA A 300 -27.30 60.47 -42.11
C ALA A 300 -26.67 59.11 -42.47
N ALA A 301 -25.61 59.12 -43.28
CA ALA A 301 -24.85 57.93 -43.63
C ALA A 301 -24.18 57.30 -42.39
N TRP A 302 -23.54 58.11 -41.53
CA TRP A 302 -22.95 57.64 -40.29
C TRP A 302 -24.00 57.06 -39.32
N PHE A 303 -25.12 57.76 -39.13
CA PHE A 303 -26.20 57.30 -38.25
C PHE A 303 -26.80 55.98 -38.74
N TRP A 304 -27.04 55.85 -40.05
CA TRP A 304 -27.50 54.60 -40.66
C TRP A 304 -26.50 53.46 -40.44
N TRP A 305 -25.21 53.69 -40.73
CA TRP A 305 -24.15 52.70 -40.53
C TRP A 305 -24.02 52.28 -39.06
N PHE A 306 -24.04 53.24 -38.14
CA PHE A 306 -23.95 53.00 -36.70
C PHE A 306 -25.12 52.15 -36.20
N ARG A 307 -26.35 52.43 -36.66
CA ARG A 307 -27.55 51.68 -36.27
C ARG A 307 -27.53 50.24 -36.77
N VAL A 308 -27.07 50.02 -38.00
CA VAL A 308 -26.94 48.67 -38.59
C VAL A 308 -25.80 47.90 -37.92
N SER A 309 -24.68 48.54 -37.61
CA SER A 309 -23.55 47.91 -36.92
C SER A 309 -23.94 47.45 -35.50
N GLN A 310 -24.60 48.31 -34.72
CA GLN A 310 -25.08 48.00 -33.37
C GLN A 310 -26.03 46.79 -33.32
N THR A 311 -26.93 46.67 -34.29
CA THR A 311 -27.90 45.56 -34.34
C THR A 311 -27.22 44.24 -34.72
N ARG A 312 -26.19 44.25 -35.56
CA ARG A 312 -25.40 43.06 -35.90
C ARG A 312 -24.57 42.57 -34.71
N HIS A 313 -23.92 43.48 -33.99
CA HIS A 313 -23.12 43.13 -32.80
C HIS A 313 -23.97 42.54 -31.67
N LYS A 314 -25.16 43.10 -31.40
CA LYS A 314 -26.07 42.55 -30.37
C LYS A 314 -26.55 41.13 -30.71
N LYS A 315 -26.99 40.90 -31.95
CA LYS A 315 -27.45 39.57 -32.39
C LYS A 315 -26.35 38.53 -32.33
N ALA A 316 -25.15 38.85 -32.81
CA ALA A 316 -24.01 37.94 -32.74
C ALA A 316 -23.62 37.59 -31.29
N HIS A 317 -23.75 38.55 -30.36
CA HIS A 317 -23.47 38.31 -28.96
C HIS A 317 -24.54 37.40 -28.29
N GLU A 318 -25.83 37.68 -28.52
CA GLU A 318 -26.94 36.85 -28.00
C GLU A 318 -26.91 35.41 -28.55
N GLU A 319 -26.62 35.24 -29.84
CA GLU A 319 -26.45 33.92 -30.46
C GLU A 319 -25.26 33.16 -29.85
N GLY A 320 -24.15 33.85 -29.56
CA GLY A 320 -23.00 33.27 -28.87
C GLY A 320 -23.32 32.81 -27.45
N VAL A 321 -23.99 33.65 -26.66
CA VAL A 321 -24.37 33.34 -25.26
C VAL A 321 -25.31 32.15 -25.21
N THR A 322 -26.35 32.13 -26.05
CA THR A 322 -27.32 31.02 -26.08
C THR A 322 -26.69 29.70 -26.54
N LYS A 323 -25.73 29.74 -27.46
CA LYS A 323 -24.96 28.56 -27.87
C LYS A 323 -24.08 28.03 -26.73
N PHE A 324 -23.40 28.93 -26.02
CA PHE A 324 -22.57 28.58 -24.86
C PHE A 324 -23.40 27.97 -23.73
N GLU A 325 -24.56 28.55 -23.40
CA GLU A 325 -25.48 27.98 -22.40
C GLU A 325 -25.97 26.58 -22.77
N ARG A 326 -26.25 26.32 -24.05
CA ARG A 326 -26.63 24.99 -24.53
C ARG A 326 -25.49 24.00 -24.34
N GLU A 327 -24.26 24.38 -24.68
CA GLU A 327 -23.09 23.51 -24.48
C GLU A 327 -22.84 23.21 -22.99
N LEU A 328 -22.95 24.22 -22.12
CA LEU A 328 -22.86 24.03 -20.66
C LEU A 328 -23.91 23.05 -20.15
N LYS A 329 -25.18 23.23 -20.53
CA LYS A 329 -26.26 22.31 -20.14
C LYS A 329 -26.02 20.88 -20.62
N MET A 330 -25.46 20.69 -21.82
CA MET A 330 -25.10 19.37 -22.32
C MET A 330 -23.95 18.75 -21.52
N ARG A 331 -22.86 19.51 -21.26
CA ARG A 331 -21.71 19.02 -20.49
C ARG A 331 -22.07 18.69 -19.04
N VAL A 332 -22.90 19.51 -18.39
CA VAL A 332 -23.39 19.24 -17.02
C VAL A 332 -24.24 17.98 -16.99
N ARG A 333 -25.13 17.77 -17.98
CA ARG A 333 -25.90 16.52 -18.09
C ARG A 333 -25.02 15.29 -18.32
N SER A 334 -23.96 15.40 -19.12
CA SER A 334 -23.02 14.29 -19.32
C SER A 334 -22.19 13.98 -18.07
N ALA A 335 -21.88 14.99 -17.24
CA ALA A 335 -21.12 14.80 -16.00
C ALA A 335 -21.98 14.28 -14.83
N THR A 336 -23.28 14.59 -14.82
CA THR A 336 -24.24 14.09 -13.81
C THR A 336 -24.94 12.79 -14.22
N GLY A 337 -24.79 12.35 -15.47
CA GLY A 337 -25.33 11.08 -15.98
C GLY A 337 -24.42 9.86 -15.83
N THR A 338 -23.25 10.02 -15.21
CA THR A 338 -22.33 8.92 -14.88
C THR A 338 -22.24 8.76 -13.36
N TRP A 339 -23.29 8.20 -12.77
CA TRP A 339 -23.28 7.57 -11.44
C TRP A 339 -24.20 6.35 -11.45
#